data_AF-A0A9W4S5P0-F1
#
_entry.id   AF-A0A9W4S5P0-F1
#
_cell.length_a   1.000
_cell.length_b   1.000
_cell.length_c   1.000
_cell.angle_alpha   90.00
_cell.angle_beta   90.00
_cell.angle_gamma   90.00
#
_symmetry.space_group_name_H-M   'P 1'
#
loop_
_entity.id
_entity.type
_entity.pdbx_description
1 polymer ?
#
loop_
_entity_poly.entity_id
_entity_poly.type
_entity_poly.pdbx_seq_one_letter_code
_entity_poly.pdbx_strand_id
1 'polypeptide(L)'
;MSSTFSHKLKAEAMACQKTEMPLPLIPLVFVAHFAHTVVDVLTTGARRKSAAIANHLDSLRLQVRGPEHSFAPFSRLPPELRLKIWNLAIEPRTLTATHAPNPKLLSVNREARHEALRRYNLVRLNTWGDRRIYIDFQRDSIAVVEGKGGGGFPVRGARHVVVVCEEPFQNPASWLKCRYRSGLDSVTLVLGGAMRSDLVPFPEIRLLGTPKDTQGRLGFSDEEVDRIEGELRDLAQGWGSTEVRVGEFV
;
A
#
# COMPACT_ATOMS: atom_id res chain seq x y z
N MET A 1 -24.02 42.91 36.21
CA MET A 1 -22.79 43.52 35.68
C MET A 1 -22.17 42.54 34.68
N SER A 2 -22.61 42.61 33.42
CA SER A 2 -21.80 42.88 32.19
C SER A 2 -20.39 42.27 32.25
N SER A 3 -20.08 41.13 31.63
CA SER A 3 -20.03 40.79 30.18
C SER A 3 -18.87 41.43 29.40
N THR A 4 -18.29 40.62 28.51
CA THR A 4 -17.52 40.96 27.30
C THR A 4 -16.01 41.24 27.43
N PHE A 5 -15.22 40.18 27.20
CA PHE A 5 -13.89 40.25 26.59
C PHE A 5 -14.02 39.87 25.11
N SER A 6 -14.24 40.84 24.25
CA SER A 6 -13.83 40.87 22.83
C SER A 6 -14.47 42.11 22.23
N HIS A 7 -13.69 43.18 22.04
CA HIS A 7 -13.91 44.32 21.14
C HIS A 7 -13.09 45.49 21.68
N LYS A 8 -11.92 45.76 21.09
CA LYS A 8 -11.30 47.09 20.97
C LYS A 8 -9.92 46.98 20.31
N LEU A 9 -9.92 46.88 18.98
CA LEU A 9 -8.87 47.46 18.15
C LEU A 9 -9.57 48.46 17.22
N LYS A 10 -9.78 49.65 17.78
CA LYS A 10 -10.31 50.82 17.09
C LYS A 10 -9.52 52.02 17.60
N ALA A 11 -8.33 52.21 17.06
CA ALA A 11 -7.58 53.46 17.06
C ALA A 11 -6.42 53.31 16.07
N GLU A 12 -6.06 54.41 15.41
CA GLU A 12 -4.92 54.55 14.49
C GLU A 12 -5.17 54.20 13.01
N ALA A 13 -6.22 54.83 12.47
CA ALA A 13 -6.22 55.25 11.06
C ALA A 13 -6.19 56.78 11.01
N MET A 14 -5.02 57.38 11.24
CA MET A 14 -4.75 58.76 10.86
C MET A 14 -3.27 58.90 10.47
N ALA A 15 -3.01 58.75 9.18
CA ALA A 15 -1.95 59.40 8.39
C ALA A 15 -1.65 58.55 7.15
N CYS A 16 -2.49 58.64 6.12
CA CYS A 16 -2.04 58.34 4.77
C CYS A 16 -2.79 59.24 3.80
N GLN A 17 -2.01 59.91 2.95
CA GLN A 17 -2.41 61.04 2.12
C GLN A 17 -3.59 60.70 1.21
N LYS A 18 -4.48 61.68 1.06
CA LYS A 18 -5.57 61.67 0.10
C LYS A 18 -4.96 61.85 -1.30
N THR A 19 -4.44 60.78 -1.88
CA THR A 19 -4.10 60.74 -3.30
C THR A 19 -5.40 60.77 -4.07
N GLU A 20 -5.71 61.94 -4.63
CA GLU A 20 -6.75 62.08 -5.64
C GLU A 20 -6.43 61.11 -6.77
N MET A 21 -7.24 60.04 -6.88
CA MET A 21 -7.14 59.15 -8.02
C MET A 21 -7.55 59.91 -9.27
N PRO A 22 -6.79 59.83 -10.37
CA PRO A 22 -7.21 60.41 -11.62
C PRO A 22 -8.55 59.78 -12.02
N LEU A 23 -9.46 60.63 -12.49
CA LEU A 23 -10.82 60.29 -12.90
C LEU A 23 -10.99 59.31 -14.09
N PRO A 24 -9.97 58.79 -14.83
CA PRO A 24 -10.24 57.83 -15.91
C PRO A 24 -10.27 56.36 -15.45
N LEU A 25 -10.05 56.02 -14.18
CA LEU A 25 -9.97 54.62 -13.71
C LEU A 25 -11.25 54.07 -13.06
N ILE A 26 -12.20 54.94 -12.69
CA ILE A 26 -13.50 54.51 -12.13
C ILE A 26 -14.21 53.52 -13.07
N PRO A 27 -14.30 53.77 -14.40
CA PRO A 27 -14.93 52.82 -15.32
C PRO A 27 -14.25 51.45 -15.34
N LEU A 28 -12.92 51.40 -15.21
CA LEU A 28 -12.14 50.16 -15.24
C LEU A 28 -12.36 49.31 -13.99
N VAL A 29 -12.51 49.93 -12.82
CA VAL A 29 -12.83 49.21 -11.57
C VAL A 29 -14.22 48.59 -11.64
N PHE A 30 -15.21 49.31 -12.19
CA PHE A 30 -16.55 48.77 -12.39
C PHE A 30 -16.57 47.63 -13.41
N VAL A 31 -15.82 47.76 -14.52
CA VAL A 31 -15.69 46.68 -15.52
C VAL A 31 -15.00 45.45 -14.92
N ALA A 32 -13.95 45.62 -14.12
CA ALA A 32 -13.28 44.51 -13.44
C ALA A 32 -14.18 43.81 -12.42
N HIS A 33 -14.93 44.57 -11.62
CA HIS A 33 -15.88 44.01 -10.65
C HIS A 33 -17.04 43.29 -11.34
N PHE A 34 -17.55 43.86 -12.44
CA PHE A 34 -18.58 43.24 -13.27
C PHE A 34 -18.07 41.95 -13.93
N ALA A 35 -16.86 41.96 -14.50
CA ALA A 35 -16.25 40.76 -15.07
C ALA A 35 -16.07 39.67 -14.01
N HIS A 36 -15.62 40.03 -12.80
CA HIS A 36 -15.48 39.08 -11.70
C HIS A 36 -16.83 38.50 -11.25
N THR A 37 -17.87 39.32 -11.12
CA THR A 37 -19.21 38.84 -10.74
C THR A 37 -19.84 37.98 -11.84
N VAL A 38 -19.68 38.34 -13.12
CA VAL A 38 -20.15 37.51 -14.24
C VAL A 38 -19.41 36.16 -14.27
N VAL A 39 -18.10 36.14 -14.11
CA VAL A 39 -17.31 34.90 -14.04
C VAL A 39 -17.75 34.04 -12.84
N ASP A 40 -17.99 34.65 -11.69
CA ASP A 40 -18.41 33.91 -10.50
C ASP A 40 -19.83 33.32 -10.67
N VAL A 41 -20.76 34.07 -11.26
CA VAL A 41 -22.11 33.57 -11.59
C VAL A 41 -22.06 32.45 -12.64
N LEU A 42 -21.24 32.59 -13.67
CA LEU A 42 -21.08 31.58 -14.72
C LEU A 42 -20.40 30.31 -14.18
N THR A 43 -19.36 30.45 -13.35
CA THR A 43 -18.64 29.31 -12.77
C THR A 43 -19.46 28.61 -11.69
N THR A 44 -20.21 29.34 -10.85
CA THR A 44 -21.15 28.73 -9.90
C THR A 44 -22.31 28.05 -10.62
N GLY A 45 -22.83 28.64 -11.70
CA GLY A 45 -23.83 28.01 -12.57
C GLY A 45 -23.30 26.74 -13.24
N ALA A 46 -22.08 26.77 -13.78
CA ALA A 46 -21.41 25.61 -14.36
C ALA A 46 -21.17 24.50 -13.33
N ARG A 47 -20.71 24.84 -12.11
CA ARG A 47 -20.52 23.91 -10.99
C ARG A 47 -21.82 23.26 -10.54
N ARG A 48 -22.93 24.00 -10.50
CA ARG A 48 -24.26 23.45 -10.19
C ARG A 48 -24.72 22.47 -11.26
N LYS A 49 -24.55 22.81 -12.54
CA LYS A 49 -24.89 21.91 -13.66
C LYS A 49 -24.02 20.65 -13.65
N SER A 50 -22.71 20.77 -13.40
CA SER A 50 -21.82 19.60 -13.30
C SER A 50 -22.17 18.71 -12.10
N ALA A 51 -22.51 19.30 -10.95
CA ALA A 51 -22.97 18.55 -9.78
C ALA A 51 -24.33 17.85 -10.02
N ALA A 52 -25.26 18.52 -10.71
CA ALA A 52 -26.53 17.92 -11.09
C ALA A 52 -26.34 16.75 -12.08
N ILE A 53 -25.45 16.90 -13.06
CA ILE A 53 -25.10 15.83 -14.00
C ILE A 53 -24.42 14.67 -13.28
N ALA A 54 -23.50 14.95 -12.34
CA ALA A 54 -22.84 13.91 -11.54
C ALA A 54 -23.86 13.13 -10.69
N ASN A 55 -24.76 13.83 -9.99
CA ASN A 55 -25.83 13.20 -9.20
C ASN A 55 -26.79 12.41 -10.09
N HIS A 56 -27.09 12.89 -11.29
CA HIS A 56 -27.93 12.16 -12.24
C HIS A 56 -27.23 10.92 -12.81
N LEU A 57 -25.93 11.00 -13.10
CA LEU A 57 -25.14 9.84 -13.50
C LEU A 57 -25.05 8.80 -12.38
N ASP A 58 -24.92 9.24 -11.13
CA ASP A 58 -24.94 8.34 -9.98
C ASP A 58 -26.33 7.74 -9.74
N SER A 59 -27.41 8.50 -9.94
CA SER A 59 -28.77 7.96 -9.88
C SER A 59 -29.02 6.94 -10.98
N LEU A 60 -28.54 7.19 -12.21
CA LEU A 60 -28.61 6.25 -13.32
C LEU A 60 -27.77 5.00 -13.05
N ARG A 61 -26.56 5.13 -12.48
CA ARG A 61 -25.72 4.00 -12.05
C ARG A 61 -26.40 3.15 -10.97
N LEU A 62 -27.13 3.77 -10.06
CA LEU A 62 -27.91 3.07 -9.02
C LEU A 62 -29.15 2.39 -9.62
N GLN A 63 -29.83 3.02 -10.58
CA GLN A 63 -30.98 2.44 -11.28
C GLN A 63 -30.60 1.24 -12.17
N VAL A 64 -29.42 1.26 -12.80
CA VAL A 64 -28.88 0.12 -13.56
C VAL A 64 -28.52 -1.06 -12.65
N ARG A 65 -28.44 -0.87 -11.33
CA ARG A 65 -28.19 -1.94 -10.35
C ARG A 65 -29.46 -2.34 -9.60
N GLY A 66 -30.45 -2.89 -10.30
CA GLY A 66 -31.51 -3.67 -9.65
C GLY A 66 -30.95 -4.91 -8.90
N PRO A 67 -31.71 -5.56 -8.01
CA PRO A 67 -31.29 -6.81 -7.36
C PRO A 67 -30.86 -7.89 -8.35
N GLU A 68 -31.46 -7.89 -9.55
CA GLU A 68 -31.12 -8.71 -10.73
C GLU A 68 -29.69 -8.52 -11.25
N HIS A 69 -29.07 -7.37 -10.97
CA HIS A 69 -27.71 -7.01 -11.38
C HIS A 69 -26.71 -7.09 -10.21
N SER A 70 -27.14 -7.59 -9.05
CA SER A 70 -26.24 -7.92 -7.96
C SER A 70 -25.67 -9.33 -8.20
N PHE A 71 -24.36 -9.41 -8.45
CA PHE A 71 -23.68 -10.70 -8.45
C PHE A 71 -23.57 -11.18 -7.00
N ALA A 72 -24.50 -12.05 -6.60
CA ALA A 72 -24.52 -12.72 -5.30
C ALA A 72 -24.12 -14.20 -5.50
N PRO A 73 -22.82 -14.49 -5.71
CA PRO A 73 -22.36 -15.87 -5.82
C PRO A 73 -22.80 -16.65 -4.57
N PHE A 74 -23.28 -17.86 -4.82
CA PHE A 74 -23.76 -18.79 -3.79
C PHE A 74 -25.01 -18.35 -3.01
N SER A 75 -25.86 -17.44 -3.53
CA SER A 75 -27.08 -17.00 -2.85
C SER A 75 -28.04 -18.12 -2.41
N ARG A 76 -27.99 -19.28 -3.09
CA ARG A 76 -28.76 -20.48 -2.76
C ARG A 76 -28.12 -21.36 -1.68
N LEU A 77 -26.87 -21.10 -1.31
CA LEU A 77 -26.19 -21.86 -0.27
C LEU A 77 -26.51 -21.29 1.12
N PRO A 78 -26.64 -22.17 2.12
CA PRO A 78 -26.68 -21.76 3.51
C PRO A 78 -25.52 -20.82 3.88
N PRO A 79 -25.72 -19.83 4.77
CA PRO A 79 -24.69 -18.88 5.18
C PRO A 79 -23.39 -19.54 5.64
N GLU A 80 -23.47 -20.68 6.32
CA GLU A 80 -22.32 -21.40 6.87
C GLU A 80 -21.39 -21.89 5.75
N LEU A 81 -21.96 -22.36 4.63
CA LEU A 81 -21.19 -22.81 3.47
C LEU A 81 -20.58 -21.62 2.73
N ARG A 82 -21.31 -20.50 2.61
CA ARG A 82 -20.76 -19.27 2.01
C ARG A 82 -19.55 -18.76 2.78
N LEU A 83 -19.62 -18.71 4.11
CA LEU A 83 -18.50 -18.33 4.96
C LEU A 83 -17.29 -19.25 4.79
N LYS A 84 -17.51 -20.57 4.71
CA LYS A 84 -16.42 -21.53 4.42
C LYS A 84 -15.79 -21.27 3.05
N ILE A 85 -16.59 -21.03 2.02
CA ILE A 85 -16.09 -20.71 0.67
C ILE A 85 -15.24 -19.44 0.69
N TRP A 86 -15.71 -18.37 1.35
CA TRP A 86 -14.94 -17.12 1.46
C TRP A 86 -13.63 -17.31 2.21
N ASN A 87 -13.61 -18.10 3.28
CA ASN A 87 -12.40 -18.41 4.03
C ASN A 87 -11.39 -19.24 3.22
N LEU A 88 -11.85 -20.13 2.35
CA LEU A 88 -11.02 -20.95 1.46
C LEU A 88 -10.50 -20.17 0.25
N ALA A 89 -11.26 -19.19 -0.23
CA ALA A 89 -10.87 -18.33 -1.34
C ALA A 89 -9.76 -17.31 -0.99
N ILE A 90 -9.32 -17.25 0.27
CA ILE A 90 -8.18 -16.45 0.71
C ILE A 90 -6.89 -17.24 0.46
N GLU A 91 -6.35 -17.05 -0.73
CA GLU A 91 -5.07 -17.62 -1.17
C GLU A 91 -3.88 -16.79 -0.60
N PRO A 92 -2.80 -17.44 -0.15
CA PRO A 92 -1.53 -16.76 0.14
C PRO A 92 -0.97 -16.07 -1.10
N ARG A 93 -0.37 -14.88 -0.93
CA ARG A 93 0.19 -14.11 -2.05
C ARG A 93 1.58 -13.59 -1.71
N THR A 94 2.42 -13.42 -2.72
CA THR A 94 3.71 -12.76 -2.59
C THR A 94 3.60 -11.32 -3.10
N LEU A 95 3.88 -10.36 -2.22
CA LEU A 95 3.78 -8.93 -2.50
C LEU A 95 5.17 -8.35 -2.73
N THR A 96 5.33 -7.59 -3.80
CA THR A 96 6.55 -6.81 -4.07
C THR A 96 6.25 -5.32 -3.98
N ALA A 97 7.29 -4.49 -3.89
CA ALA A 97 7.16 -3.03 -3.89
C ALA A 97 6.42 -2.50 -5.13
N THR A 98 6.65 -3.11 -6.29
CA THR A 98 6.04 -2.72 -7.56
C THR A 98 4.68 -3.39 -7.77
N HIS A 99 4.50 -4.63 -7.32
CA HIS A 99 3.30 -5.42 -7.57
C HIS A 99 2.68 -5.96 -6.27
N ALA A 100 1.59 -5.31 -5.87
CA ALA A 100 0.74 -5.72 -4.75
C ALA A 100 -0.73 -5.63 -5.19
N PRO A 101 -1.28 -6.68 -5.84
CA PRO A 101 -2.65 -6.66 -6.32
C PRO A 101 -3.65 -6.64 -5.16
N ASN A 102 -4.80 -6.03 -5.37
CA ASN A 102 -5.87 -6.07 -4.38
C ASN A 102 -6.38 -7.51 -4.21
N PRO A 103 -6.72 -7.95 -2.97
CA PRO A 103 -7.35 -9.24 -2.76
C PRO A 103 -8.62 -9.37 -3.61
N LYS A 104 -8.72 -10.47 -4.37
CA LYS A 104 -9.84 -10.73 -5.30
C LYS A 104 -11.20 -10.59 -4.61
N LEU A 105 -11.30 -11.02 -3.35
CA LEU A 105 -12.53 -10.98 -2.55
C LEU A 105 -13.08 -9.57 -2.30
N LEU A 106 -12.25 -8.51 -2.34
CA LEU A 106 -12.72 -7.14 -2.14
C LEU A 106 -13.67 -6.66 -3.25
N SER A 107 -13.55 -7.22 -4.45
CA SER A 107 -14.36 -6.86 -5.62
C SER A 107 -15.56 -7.77 -5.89
N VAL A 108 -15.69 -8.91 -5.20
CA VAL A 108 -16.73 -9.92 -5.52
C VAL A 108 -18.13 -9.46 -5.12
N ASN A 109 -18.40 -9.34 -3.82
CA ASN A 109 -19.68 -8.88 -3.29
C ASN A 109 -19.48 -8.28 -1.89
N ARG A 110 -20.56 -7.82 -1.23
CA ARG A 110 -20.47 -7.21 0.11
C ARG A 110 -20.02 -8.20 1.19
N GLU A 111 -20.48 -9.44 1.12
CA GLU A 111 -20.16 -10.47 2.11
C GLU A 111 -18.69 -10.90 2.02
N ALA A 112 -18.20 -11.25 0.84
CA ALA A 112 -16.82 -11.58 0.57
C ALA A 112 -15.87 -10.43 0.96
N ARG A 113 -16.26 -9.19 0.67
CA ARG A 113 -15.49 -8.01 1.11
C ARG A 113 -15.44 -7.89 2.63
N HIS A 114 -16.56 -8.12 3.31
CA HIS A 114 -16.62 -8.09 4.77
C HIS A 114 -15.71 -9.16 5.38
N GLU A 115 -15.76 -10.39 4.87
CA GLU A 115 -14.88 -11.46 5.34
C GLU A 115 -13.40 -11.20 5.02
N ALA A 116 -13.10 -10.63 3.86
CA ALA A 116 -11.73 -10.25 3.51
C ALA A 116 -11.19 -9.15 4.45
N LEU A 117 -11.97 -8.10 4.71
CA LEU A 117 -11.56 -6.98 5.57
C LEU A 117 -11.42 -7.36 7.06
N ARG A 118 -11.94 -8.52 7.49
CA ARG A 118 -11.64 -9.07 8.82
C ARG A 118 -10.20 -9.56 8.96
N ARG A 119 -9.55 -9.93 7.85
CA ARG A 119 -8.19 -10.49 7.84
C ARG A 119 -7.16 -9.53 7.27
N TYR A 120 -7.50 -8.90 6.15
CA TYR A 120 -6.61 -7.99 5.44
C TYR A 120 -6.55 -6.63 6.15
N ASN A 121 -5.32 -6.19 6.43
CA ASN A 121 -5.05 -4.88 6.99
C ASN A 121 -4.60 -3.93 5.87
N LEU A 122 -5.13 -2.71 5.89
CA LEU A 122 -4.70 -1.65 4.98
C LEU A 122 -3.44 -0.99 5.53
N VAL A 123 -2.31 -1.19 4.84
CA VAL A 123 -1.03 -0.61 5.22
C VAL A 123 -0.65 0.49 4.26
N ARG A 124 -0.22 1.63 4.81
CA ARG A 124 0.36 2.75 4.06
C ARG A 124 1.87 2.53 3.91
N LEU A 125 2.34 2.60 2.68
CA LEU A 125 3.74 2.48 2.33
C LEU A 125 4.32 3.87 2.11
N ASN A 126 5.31 4.23 2.92
CA ASN A 126 5.95 5.55 2.86
C ASN A 126 7.08 5.59 1.81
N THR A 127 7.55 4.44 1.33
CA THR A 127 8.71 4.32 0.45
C THR A 127 8.41 4.64 -1.02
N TRP A 128 7.14 4.62 -1.46
CA TRP A 128 6.75 4.94 -2.84
C TRP A 128 5.37 5.63 -2.93
N GLY A 129 5.31 6.91 -2.54
CA GLY A 129 4.22 7.82 -2.95
C GLY A 129 2.83 7.54 -2.37
N ASP A 130 2.70 7.37 -1.04
CA ASP A 130 1.42 7.11 -0.35
C ASP A 130 0.61 5.95 -0.97
N ARG A 131 1.31 4.89 -1.37
CA ARG A 131 0.65 3.67 -1.83
C ARG A 131 0.05 2.95 -0.63
N ARG A 132 -1.21 2.53 -0.75
CA ARG A 132 -1.89 1.71 0.25
C ARG A 132 -2.11 0.31 -0.29
N ILE A 133 -1.76 -0.70 0.50
CA ILE A 133 -1.88 -2.10 0.12
C ILE A 133 -2.63 -2.88 1.20
N TYR A 134 -3.39 -3.88 0.79
CA TYR A 134 -4.05 -4.82 1.70
C TYR A 134 -3.17 -6.04 1.91
N ILE A 135 -2.83 -6.33 3.17
CA ILE A 135 -1.93 -7.41 3.56
C ILE A 135 -2.59 -8.29 4.62
N ASP A 136 -2.54 -9.60 4.40
CA ASP A 136 -2.78 -10.59 5.45
C ASP A 136 -1.44 -10.98 6.07
N PHE A 137 -1.12 -10.45 7.25
CA PHE A 137 0.16 -10.67 7.91
C PHE A 137 0.46 -12.15 8.23
N GLN A 138 -0.56 -13.01 8.28
CA GLN A 138 -0.39 -14.44 8.60
C GLN A 138 -0.15 -15.32 7.38
N ARG A 139 -0.47 -14.84 6.18
CA ARG A 139 -0.45 -15.66 4.95
C ARG A 139 0.32 -15.01 3.82
N ASP A 140 0.23 -13.70 3.68
CA ASP A 140 0.95 -12.98 2.63
C ASP A 140 2.44 -12.95 2.96
N SER A 141 3.25 -13.16 1.93
CA SER A 141 4.70 -13.08 1.98
C SER A 141 5.19 -11.81 1.31
N ILE A 142 6.25 -11.24 1.85
CA ILE A 142 6.82 -9.99 1.32
C ILE A 142 8.12 -10.28 0.62
N ALA A 143 8.13 -10.09 -0.70
CA ALA A 143 9.32 -10.25 -1.52
C ALA A 143 10.12 -8.95 -1.59
N VAL A 144 11.42 -9.08 -1.32
CA VAL A 144 12.39 -8.00 -1.34
C VAL A 144 13.58 -8.44 -2.18
N VAL A 145 13.99 -7.58 -3.12
CA VAL A 145 15.10 -7.85 -4.07
C VAL A 145 16.35 -7.13 -3.60
N GLU A 146 17.47 -7.85 -3.54
CA GLU A 146 18.78 -7.31 -3.22
C GLU A 146 19.36 -6.47 -4.38
N GLY A 147 20.31 -5.57 -4.11
CA GLY A 147 21.11 -4.83 -5.11
C GLY A 147 20.47 -3.67 -5.90
N LYS A 148 19.17 -3.70 -6.22
CA LYS A 148 18.53 -2.61 -7.02
C LYS A 148 18.20 -1.35 -6.22
N GLY A 149 19.16 -0.73 -5.51
CA GLY A 149 19.10 0.64 -4.95
C GLY A 149 17.87 1.00 -4.11
N GLY A 150 17.03 0.04 -3.76
CA GLY A 150 15.65 0.25 -3.35
C GLY A 150 15.57 0.31 -1.85
N GLY A 151 15.37 1.51 -1.32
CA GLY A 151 14.90 1.72 0.04
C GLY A 151 13.77 0.73 0.34
N GLY A 152 13.99 -0.07 1.37
CA GLY A 152 13.03 -0.89 2.05
C GLY A 152 11.68 -1.28 1.38
N PHE A 153 11.51 -2.58 1.17
CA PHE A 153 10.24 -3.34 1.31
C PHE A 153 9.59 -3.44 2.71
N PRO A 154 10.06 -2.85 3.85
CA PRO A 154 9.71 -3.40 5.15
C PRO A 154 8.32 -2.92 5.52
N VAL A 155 7.41 -3.88 5.55
CA VAL A 155 6.11 -3.70 6.16
C VAL A 155 6.26 -4.11 7.61
N ARG A 156 6.00 -3.17 8.53
CA ARG A 156 5.98 -3.46 9.95
C ARG A 156 4.92 -4.52 10.24
N GLY A 157 5.30 -5.58 10.95
CA GLY A 157 4.40 -6.69 11.28
C GLY A 157 4.36 -7.82 10.24
N ALA A 158 5.13 -7.72 9.16
CA ALA A 158 5.35 -8.84 8.25
C ALA A 158 5.90 -10.05 9.02
N ARG A 159 5.35 -11.24 8.74
CA ARG A 159 5.77 -12.50 9.35
C ARG A 159 6.53 -13.41 8.38
N HIS A 160 6.16 -13.34 7.10
CA HIS A 160 6.78 -14.13 6.04
C HIS A 160 7.50 -13.21 5.07
N VAL A 161 8.82 -13.39 4.95
CA VAL A 161 9.66 -12.56 4.07
C VAL A 161 10.39 -13.46 3.09
N VAL A 162 10.37 -13.05 1.82
CA VAL A 162 11.12 -13.68 0.74
C VAL A 162 12.19 -12.70 0.31
N VAL A 163 13.44 -13.16 0.27
CA VAL A 163 14.59 -12.38 -0.14
C VAL A 163 15.10 -12.93 -1.45
N VAL A 164 15.08 -12.12 -2.49
CA VAL A 164 15.66 -12.47 -3.78
C VAL A 164 17.11 -11.98 -3.77
N CYS A 165 18.04 -12.92 -3.58
CA CYS A 165 19.46 -12.62 -3.42
C CYS A 165 20.14 -12.42 -4.78
N GLU A 166 21.08 -11.47 -4.85
CA GLU A 166 22.00 -11.38 -6.00
C GLU A 166 23.12 -12.39 -5.85
N GLU A 167 23.78 -12.37 -4.70
CA GLU A 167 24.85 -13.30 -4.32
C GLU A 167 24.48 -13.93 -2.98
N PRO A 168 23.73 -15.05 -3.01
CA PRO A 168 23.25 -15.68 -1.79
C PRO A 168 24.44 -16.14 -0.94
N PHE A 169 24.33 -15.96 0.38
CA PHE A 169 25.25 -16.46 1.41
C PHE A 169 26.59 -15.72 1.62
N GLN A 170 26.95 -14.72 0.82
CA GLN A 170 28.14 -13.91 1.13
C GLN A 170 27.92 -12.98 2.34
N ASN A 171 26.71 -12.44 2.51
CA ASN A 171 26.36 -11.61 3.67
C ASN A 171 24.84 -11.59 3.96
N PRO A 172 24.24 -12.75 4.28
CA PRO A 172 22.81 -12.83 4.49
C PRO A 172 22.37 -12.02 5.73
N ALA A 173 23.25 -11.85 6.71
CA ALA A 173 22.93 -11.26 8.00
C ALA A 173 22.84 -9.74 8.03
N SER A 174 23.75 -9.04 7.35
CA SER A 174 23.79 -7.57 7.41
C SER A 174 22.56 -6.94 6.75
N TRP A 175 22.14 -7.47 5.60
CA TRP A 175 21.02 -6.93 4.84
C TRP A 175 19.69 -7.14 5.56
N LEU A 176 19.53 -8.31 6.17
CA LEU A 176 18.35 -8.72 6.92
C LEU A 176 18.22 -7.97 8.27
N LYS A 177 19.31 -7.86 9.06
CA LYS A 177 19.34 -7.15 10.36
C LYS A 177 18.93 -5.69 10.25
N CYS A 178 19.30 -5.03 9.15
CA CYS A 178 19.03 -3.61 8.97
C CYS A 178 17.55 -3.29 8.70
N ARG A 179 16.75 -4.27 8.24
CA ARG A 179 15.37 -4.03 7.78
C ARG A 179 14.30 -4.68 8.64
N TYR A 180 14.59 -5.79 9.30
CA TYR A 180 13.66 -6.46 10.20
C TYR A 180 14.31 -6.64 11.57
N ARG A 181 13.68 -6.10 12.61
CA ARG A 181 14.23 -6.10 13.98
C ARG A 181 13.78 -7.30 14.80
N SER A 182 12.61 -7.88 14.53
CA SER A 182 12.03 -9.03 15.26
C SER A 182 10.71 -9.48 14.64
N GLY A 183 10.28 -10.71 14.92
CA GLY A 183 8.89 -11.17 14.70
C GLY A 183 8.61 -11.80 13.33
N LEU A 184 9.65 -12.31 12.67
CA LEU A 184 9.49 -13.12 11.47
C LEU A 184 9.18 -14.57 11.87
N ASP A 185 8.13 -15.14 11.30
CA ASP A 185 7.83 -16.56 11.44
C ASP A 185 8.69 -17.36 10.44
N SER A 186 8.89 -16.84 9.22
CA SER A 186 9.74 -17.49 8.21
C SER A 186 10.45 -16.51 7.27
N VAL A 187 11.67 -16.87 6.86
CA VAL A 187 12.45 -16.18 5.82
C VAL A 187 12.87 -17.18 4.75
N THR A 188 12.57 -16.87 3.49
CA THR A 188 12.99 -17.69 2.34
C THR A 188 14.01 -16.91 1.51
N LEU A 189 15.22 -17.45 1.39
CA LEU A 189 16.29 -16.92 0.53
C LEU A 189 16.17 -17.57 -0.85
N VAL A 190 15.99 -16.76 -1.89
CA VAL A 190 15.84 -17.22 -3.28
C VAL A 190 17.14 -16.96 -4.04
N LEU A 191 17.72 -18.02 -4.58
CA LEU A 191 18.97 -17.98 -5.34
C LEU A 191 18.74 -17.52 -6.79
N GLY A 192 19.70 -16.79 -7.36
CA GLY A 192 19.76 -16.50 -8.80
C GLY A 192 18.68 -15.54 -9.34
N GLY A 193 17.93 -14.90 -8.46
CA GLY A 193 16.75 -14.12 -8.86
C GLY A 193 17.01 -12.65 -9.21
N ALA A 194 18.16 -12.09 -8.86
CA ALA A 194 18.47 -10.68 -9.12
C ALA A 194 18.64 -10.33 -10.61
N MET A 195 19.09 -11.30 -11.41
CA MET A 195 19.23 -11.15 -12.86
C MET A 195 17.89 -11.09 -13.59
N ARG A 196 16.78 -11.47 -12.96
CA ARG A 196 15.43 -11.33 -13.52
C ARG A 196 14.95 -9.88 -13.35
N SER A 197 14.83 -9.15 -14.45
CA SER A 197 14.26 -7.79 -14.46
C SER A 197 12.77 -7.78 -14.15
N ASP A 198 12.05 -8.83 -14.53
CA ASP A 198 10.58 -8.92 -14.45
C ASP A 198 10.14 -9.97 -13.42
N LEU A 199 9.98 -9.54 -12.17
CA LEU A 199 9.39 -10.35 -11.09
C LEU A 199 7.86 -10.16 -10.99
N VAL A 200 7.21 -9.81 -12.10
CA VAL A 200 5.77 -9.51 -12.16
C VAL A 200 5.12 -10.29 -13.32
N PRO A 201 4.25 -11.29 -13.06
CA PRO A 201 3.88 -11.82 -11.74
C PRO A 201 5.07 -12.46 -11.02
N PHE A 202 5.01 -12.52 -9.69
CA PHE A 202 6.09 -13.09 -8.89
C PHE A 202 6.22 -14.59 -9.20
N PRO A 203 7.40 -15.09 -9.63
CA PRO A 203 7.54 -16.49 -10.02
C PRO A 203 7.31 -17.45 -8.86
N GLU A 204 6.95 -18.69 -9.18
CA GLU A 204 6.84 -19.74 -8.19
C GLU A 204 8.22 -20.09 -7.62
N ILE A 205 8.28 -20.34 -6.31
CA ILE A 205 9.52 -20.71 -5.62
C ILE A 205 9.48 -22.20 -5.33
N ARG A 206 10.47 -22.93 -5.86
CA ARG A 206 10.75 -24.29 -5.44
C ARG A 206 11.69 -24.26 -4.25
N LEU A 207 11.27 -24.85 -3.13
CA LEU A 207 12.12 -25.00 -1.95
C LEU A 207 13.22 -26.04 -2.23
N LEU A 208 14.47 -25.64 -2.00
CA LEU A 208 15.65 -26.48 -2.17
C LEU A 208 16.00 -27.25 -0.89
N GLY A 209 15.59 -26.73 0.27
CA GLY A 209 15.84 -27.34 1.58
C GLY A 209 16.40 -26.35 2.59
N THR A 210 17.28 -26.82 3.46
CA THR A 210 17.97 -25.97 4.43
C THR A 210 19.14 -25.21 3.79
N PRO A 211 19.58 -24.09 4.38
CA PRO A 211 20.78 -23.39 3.93
C PRO A 211 22.01 -24.30 3.83
N LYS A 212 22.22 -25.16 4.84
CA LYS A 212 23.37 -26.08 4.91
C LYS A 212 23.41 -27.04 3.72
N ASP A 213 22.29 -27.72 3.45
CA ASP A 213 22.19 -28.69 2.35
C ASP A 213 22.44 -28.00 0.99
N THR A 214 21.95 -26.76 0.86
CA THR A 214 22.07 -26.02 -0.40
C THR A 214 23.49 -25.51 -0.62
N GLN A 215 24.18 -25.06 0.43
CA GLN A 215 25.57 -24.60 0.33
C GLN A 215 26.53 -25.75 0.00
N GLY A 216 26.33 -26.94 0.60
CA GLY A 216 27.10 -28.13 0.24
C GLY A 216 26.95 -28.50 -1.24
N ARG A 217 25.74 -28.36 -1.80
CA ARG A 217 25.50 -28.57 -3.24
C ARG A 217 26.16 -27.52 -4.14
N LEU A 218 26.35 -26.31 -3.65
CA LEU A 218 27.00 -25.22 -4.37
C LEU A 218 28.54 -25.27 -4.28
N GLY A 219 29.10 -26.21 -3.51
CA GLY A 219 30.55 -26.43 -3.42
C GLY A 219 31.29 -25.47 -2.49
N PHE A 220 30.61 -24.85 -1.54
CA PHE A 220 31.25 -24.06 -0.48
C PHE A 220 32.09 -24.96 0.44
N SER A 221 33.16 -24.41 1.01
CA SER A 221 33.97 -25.12 2.00
C SER A 221 33.21 -25.32 3.31
N ASP A 222 33.47 -26.42 4.03
CA ASP A 222 32.79 -26.72 5.30
C ASP A 222 32.96 -25.59 6.34
N GLU A 223 34.13 -24.94 6.36
CA GLU A 223 34.39 -23.78 7.24
C GLU A 223 33.50 -22.58 6.91
N GLU A 224 33.29 -22.30 5.61
CA GLU A 224 32.40 -21.23 5.17
C GLU A 224 30.93 -21.56 5.45
N VAL A 225 30.52 -22.80 5.22
CA VAL A 225 29.18 -23.31 5.51
C VAL A 225 28.85 -23.09 6.98
N ASP A 226 29.73 -23.54 7.89
CA ASP A 226 29.50 -23.41 9.33
C ASP A 226 29.51 -21.95 9.78
N ARG A 227 30.36 -21.09 9.19
CA ARG A 227 30.35 -19.64 9.45
C ARG A 227 29.00 -19.02 9.08
N ILE A 228 28.53 -19.29 7.86
CA ILE A 228 27.27 -18.70 7.35
C ILE A 228 26.07 -19.25 8.13
N GLU A 229 26.08 -20.55 8.47
CA GLU A 229 25.05 -21.16 9.30
C GLU A 229 25.00 -20.52 10.69
N GLY A 230 26.14 -20.23 11.30
CA GLY A 230 26.25 -19.48 12.54
C GLY A 230 25.60 -18.10 12.46
N GLU A 231 25.93 -17.32 11.42
CA GLU A 231 25.33 -16.00 11.20
C GLU A 231 23.80 -16.05 11.03
N LEU A 232 23.31 -17.02 10.26
CA LEU A 232 21.87 -17.23 10.04
C LEU A 232 21.16 -17.70 11.31
N ARG A 233 21.83 -18.49 12.15
CA ARG A 233 21.28 -18.93 13.43
C ARG A 233 21.19 -17.77 14.41
N ASP A 234 22.22 -16.94 14.50
CA ASP A 234 22.24 -15.75 15.36
C ASP A 234 21.16 -14.73 14.93
N LEU A 235 20.97 -14.57 13.62
CA LEU A 235 19.85 -13.81 13.05
C LEU A 235 18.50 -14.35 13.52
N ALA A 236 18.27 -15.65 13.29
CA ALA A 236 17.01 -16.30 13.59
C ALA A 236 16.69 -16.18 15.09
N GLN A 237 17.69 -16.42 15.96
CA GLN A 237 17.56 -16.24 17.40
C GLN A 237 17.21 -14.79 17.78
N GLY A 238 17.84 -13.81 17.13
CA GLY A 238 17.51 -12.39 17.32
C GLY A 238 16.07 -12.03 16.94
N TRP A 239 15.44 -12.83 16.08
CA TRP A 239 14.04 -12.67 15.69
C TRP A 239 13.06 -13.62 16.39
N GLY A 240 13.57 -14.58 17.19
CA GLY A 240 12.81 -15.59 17.90
C GLY A 240 13.03 -16.99 17.31
N SER A 241 11.94 -17.69 16.99
CA SER A 241 11.94 -19.02 16.37
C SER A 241 11.68 -18.92 14.86
N THR A 242 12.43 -18.07 14.16
CA THR A 242 12.25 -17.86 12.72
C THR A 242 12.79 -19.05 11.92
N GLU A 243 11.98 -19.57 11.00
CA GLU A 243 12.42 -20.61 10.08
C GLU A 243 13.12 -20.02 8.85
N VAL A 244 14.36 -20.42 8.60
CA VAL A 244 15.15 -19.96 7.43
C VAL A 244 15.17 -21.06 6.37
N ARG A 245 14.67 -20.74 5.17
CA ARG A 245 14.55 -21.67 4.04
C ARG A 245 15.32 -21.14 2.83
N VAL A 246 15.69 -22.04 1.93
CA VAL A 246 16.30 -21.68 0.65
C VAL A 246 15.46 -22.22 -0.50
N GLY A 247 15.33 -21.44 -1.57
CA GLY A 247 14.63 -21.83 -2.77
C GLY A 247 15.24 -21.24 -4.04
N GLU A 248 14.72 -21.70 -5.18
CA GLU A 248 15.01 -21.19 -6.51
C GLU A 248 13.71 -20.84 -7.22
N PHE A 249 13.77 -19.94 -8.19
CA PHE A 249 12.62 -19.69 -9.06
C PHE A 249 12.45 -20.82 -10.06
N VAL A 250 11.18 -21.19 -10.30
CA VAL A 250 10.77 -22.08 -11.39
C VAL A 250 10.45 -21.27 -12.65
#